data_AF-A0A0F2N6G0-F1
#
_entry.id   AF-A0A0F2N6G0-F1
#
_cell.length_a   1.000
_cell.length_b   1.000
_cell.length_c   1.000
_cell.angle_alpha   90.00
_cell.angle_beta   90.00
_cell.angle_gamma   90.00
#
_symmetry.space_group_name_H-M   'P 1'
#
loop_
_entity.id
_entity.type
_entity.pdbx_description
1 polymer ?
#
loop_
_entity_poly.entity_id
_entity_poly.type
_entity_poly.pdbx_seq_one_letter_code
_entity_poly.pdbx_strand_id
1 'polypeptide(L)'
;MQLVMAIFFFVLVFYLFLQFTRQEDVQEEYEEAILDVEGRLEWAQTRRSHPFGMQAQLQVSRELLHRAKGLWAENRWQQAHRVALKSQEAMNRAQRLYISSLQTDHR
;
A
#
# COMPACT_ATOMS: atom_id res chain seq x y z
N MET A 1 20.10 11.46 42.59
CA MET A 1 18.88 12.14 42.07
C MET A 1 19.09 12.65 40.64
N GLN A 2 19.99 13.60 40.39
CA GLN A 2 20.19 14.17 39.04
C GLN A 2 20.68 13.16 37.99
N LEU A 3 21.64 12.28 38.34
CA LEU A 3 22.14 11.24 37.43
C LEU A 3 21.04 10.25 37.01
N VAL A 4 20.19 9.85 37.96
CA VAL A 4 19.09 8.91 37.71
C VAL A 4 18.04 9.55 36.79
N MET A 5 17.69 10.82 37.03
CA MET A 5 16.78 11.58 36.16
C MET A 5 17.35 11.73 34.74
N ALA A 6 18.65 12.00 34.61
CA ALA A 6 19.32 12.08 33.32
C ALA A 6 19.28 10.74 32.57
N ILE A 7 19.54 9.63 33.25
CA ILE A 7 19.44 8.29 32.65
C ILE A 7 18.00 8.00 32.18
N PHE A 8 17.00 8.26 33.02
CA PHE A 8 15.59 8.09 32.64
C PHE A 8 15.19 8.93 31.42
N PHE A 9 15.65 10.19 31.38
CA PHE A 9 15.40 11.08 30.24
C PHE A 9 16.02 10.52 28.95
N PHE A 10 17.27 10.06 29.00
CA PHE A 10 17.93 9.46 27.84
C PHE A 10 17.22 8.20 27.34
N VAL A 11 16.80 7.31 28.25
CA VAL A 11 16.04 6.11 27.90
C VAL A 11 14.72 6.47 27.25
N LEU A 12 14.01 7.48 27.76
CA LEU A 12 12.74 7.95 27.20
C LEU A 12 12.93 8.51 25.78
N VAL A 13 13.92 9.38 25.59
CA VAL A 13 14.22 9.97 24.27
C VAL A 13 14.60 8.87 23.27
N PHE A 14 15.43 7.92 23.67
CA PHE A 14 15.83 6.80 22.82
C PHE A 14 14.63 5.90 22.44
N TYR A 15 13.75 5.62 23.41
CA TYR A 15 12.51 4.88 23.15
C TYR A 15 11.61 5.58 22.12
N LEU A 16 11.43 6.90 22.27
CA LEU A 16 10.65 7.70 21.32
C LEU A 16 11.30 7.71 19.92
N PHE A 17 12.63 7.79 19.85
CA PHE A 17 13.35 7.73 18.58
C PHE A 17 13.14 6.41 17.85
N LEU A 18 13.21 5.27 18.57
CA LEU A 18 12.93 3.95 17.97
C LEU A 18 11.48 3.82 17.45
N GLN A 19 10.51 4.42 18.15
CA GLN A 19 9.12 4.46 17.68
C GLN A 19 8.99 5.31 16.42
N PHE A 20 9.69 6.46 16.37
CA PHE A 20 9.72 7.33 15.21
C PHE A 20 10.30 6.62 13.98
N THR A 21 11.47 5.98 14.09
CA THR A 21 12.08 5.27 12.95
C THR A 21 11.19 4.14 12.44
N ARG A 22 10.51 3.43 13.35
CA ARG A 22 9.57 2.36 12.95
C ARG A 22 8.34 2.90 12.23
N GLN A 23 7.92 4.12 12.57
CA GLN A 23 6.77 4.76 11.94
C GLN A 23 7.14 5.30 10.55
N GLU A 24 8.33 5.88 10.38
CA GLU A 24 8.82 6.31 9.06
C GLU A 24 8.93 5.15 8.07
N ASP A 25 9.48 4.01 8.51
CA ASP A 25 9.61 2.81 7.66
C ASP A 25 8.24 2.33 7.13
N VAL A 26 7.25 2.23 8.02
CA VAL A 26 5.87 1.85 7.64
C VAL A 26 5.21 2.90 6.75
N GLN A 27 5.59 4.17 6.90
CA GLN A 27 5.08 5.26 6.08
C GLN A 27 5.64 5.19 4.66
N GLU A 28 6.94 4.99 4.50
CA GLU A 28 7.59 4.86 3.20
C GLU A 28 7.02 3.67 2.40
N GLU A 29 6.95 2.50 3.03
CA GLU A 29 6.37 1.30 2.37
C GLU A 29 4.88 1.49 2.03
N TYR A 30 4.13 2.20 2.87
CA TYR A 30 2.74 2.53 2.60
C TYR A 30 2.61 3.48 1.40
N GLU A 31 3.40 4.55 1.37
CA GLU A 31 3.39 5.53 0.28
C GLU A 31 3.76 4.87 -1.06
N GLU A 32 4.78 4.01 -1.08
CA GLU A 32 5.16 3.25 -2.28
C GLU A 32 4.01 2.36 -2.77
N ALA A 33 3.37 1.61 -1.86
CA ALA A 33 2.26 0.72 -2.22
C ALA A 33 1.04 1.49 -2.78
N ILE A 34 0.73 2.67 -2.23
CA ILE A 34 -0.37 3.52 -2.73
C ILE A 34 -0.03 4.07 -4.12
N LEU A 35 1.15 4.65 -4.28
CA LEU A 35 1.58 5.25 -5.56
C LEU A 35 1.65 4.22 -6.68
N ASP A 36 2.15 3.00 -6.40
CA ASP A 36 2.15 1.89 -7.37
C ASP A 36 0.72 1.59 -7.84
N VAL A 37 -0.21 1.37 -6.90
CA VAL A 37 -1.59 1.02 -7.24
C VAL A 37 -2.29 2.15 -8.00
N GLU A 38 -2.10 3.41 -7.61
CA GLU A 38 -2.68 4.57 -8.28
C GLU A 38 -2.22 4.68 -9.73
N GLY A 39 -0.91 4.68 -9.96
CA GLY A 39 -0.35 4.75 -11.31
C GLY A 39 -0.81 3.57 -12.18
N ARG A 40 -0.95 2.38 -11.58
CA ARG A 40 -1.42 1.18 -12.29
C ARG A 40 -2.93 1.21 -12.57
N LEU A 41 -3.73 1.83 -11.72
CA LEU A 41 -5.15 2.06 -11.99
C LEU A 41 -5.33 3.08 -13.12
N GLU A 42 -4.53 4.14 -13.17
CA GLU A 42 -4.50 5.09 -14.29
C GLU A 42 -4.09 4.39 -15.59
N TRP A 43 -3.00 3.60 -15.55
CA TRP A 43 -2.59 2.76 -16.68
C TRP A 43 -3.73 1.86 -17.16
N ALA A 44 -4.49 1.25 -16.25
CA ALA A 44 -5.60 0.36 -16.58
C ALA A 44 -6.76 1.09 -17.29
N GLN A 45 -6.98 2.38 -16.99
CA GLN A 45 -7.98 3.20 -17.68
C GLN A 45 -7.60 3.49 -19.14
N THR A 46 -6.30 3.53 -19.45
CA THR A 46 -5.81 3.74 -20.84
C THR A 46 -5.92 2.50 -21.73
N ARG A 47 -6.28 1.33 -21.17
CA ARG A 47 -6.39 0.09 -21.94
C ARG A 47 -7.65 0.09 -22.79
N ARG A 48 -7.53 -0.38 -24.04
CA ARG A 48 -8.66 -0.49 -24.99
C ARG A 48 -9.63 -1.62 -24.65
N SER A 49 -9.16 -2.64 -23.92
CA SER A 49 -9.95 -3.81 -23.54
C SER A 49 -9.58 -4.29 -22.14
N HIS A 50 -10.56 -4.90 -21.48
CA HIS A 50 -10.41 -5.52 -20.17
C HIS A 50 -10.89 -6.97 -20.27
N PRO A 51 -9.97 -7.96 -20.41
CA PRO A 51 -10.36 -9.36 -20.50
C PRO A 51 -11.15 -9.82 -19.27
N PHE A 52 -11.85 -10.95 -19.43
CA PHE A 52 -12.71 -11.50 -18.40
C PHE A 52 -11.99 -11.60 -17.05
N GLY A 53 -12.64 -11.09 -15.99
CA GLY A 53 -12.10 -11.03 -14.64
C GLY A 53 -11.18 -9.83 -14.35
N MET A 54 -10.56 -9.19 -15.34
CA MET A 54 -9.69 -8.02 -15.11
C MET A 54 -10.47 -6.87 -14.47
N GLN A 55 -11.64 -6.54 -15.00
CA GLN A 55 -12.45 -5.43 -14.52
C GLN A 55 -12.88 -5.61 -13.04
N ALA A 56 -13.24 -6.83 -12.65
CA ALA A 56 -13.57 -7.16 -11.27
C ALA A 56 -12.36 -6.96 -10.34
N GLN A 57 -11.16 -7.38 -10.76
CA GLN A 57 -9.94 -7.19 -9.99
C GLN A 57 -9.55 -5.70 -9.87
N LEU A 58 -9.75 -4.91 -10.93
CA LEU A 58 -9.54 -3.45 -10.89
C LEU A 58 -10.51 -2.77 -9.92
N GLN A 59 -11.77 -3.18 -9.88
CA GLN A 59 -12.75 -2.67 -8.93
C GLN A 59 -12.36 -3.01 -7.49
N VAL A 60 -12.00 -4.27 -7.22
CA VAL A 60 -11.53 -4.70 -5.90
C VAL A 60 -10.30 -3.91 -5.47
N SER A 61 -9.33 -3.71 -6.37
CA SER A 61 -8.16 -2.86 -6.09
C SER A 61 -8.60 -1.44 -5.72
N ARG A 62 -9.47 -0.79 -6.51
CA ARG A 62 -9.93 0.57 -6.22
C ARG A 62 -10.64 0.69 -4.85
N GLU A 63 -11.49 -0.27 -4.50
CA GLU A 63 -12.19 -0.29 -3.21
C GLU A 63 -11.22 -0.48 -2.03
N LEU A 64 -10.25 -1.38 -2.16
CA LEU A 64 -9.21 -1.60 -1.15
C LEU A 64 -8.31 -0.38 -1.00
N LEU A 65 -7.89 0.24 -2.10
CA LEU A 65 -7.11 1.47 -2.09
C LEU A 65 -7.82 2.59 -1.33
N HIS A 66 -9.11 2.80 -1.63
CA HIS A 66 -9.91 3.81 -0.93
C HIS A 66 -9.98 3.53 0.58
N ARG A 67 -10.19 2.27 0.96
CA ARG A 67 -10.20 1.84 2.36
C ARG A 67 -8.84 2.02 3.03
N ALA A 68 -7.73 1.73 2.35
CA ALA A 68 -6.38 1.93 2.86
C ALA A 68 -6.15 3.41 3.21
N LYS A 69 -6.53 4.32 2.30
CA LYS A 69 -6.46 5.77 2.53
C LYS A 69 -7.32 6.23 3.70
N GLY A 70 -8.52 5.68 3.87
CA GLY A 70 -9.36 5.96 5.04
C GLY A 70 -8.69 5.52 6.35
N LEU A 71 -8.15 4.31 6.40
CA LEU A 71 -7.43 3.81 7.58
C LEU A 71 -6.18 4.64 7.89
N TRP A 72 -5.49 5.14 6.85
CA TRP A 72 -4.35 6.04 7.02
C TRP A 72 -4.76 7.35 7.68
N ALA A 73 -5.84 7.98 7.20
CA ALA A 73 -6.38 9.21 7.78
C ALA A 73 -6.84 9.02 9.25
N GLU A 74 -7.27 7.81 9.63
CA GLU A 74 -7.61 7.43 11.00
C GLU A 74 -6.38 7.11 11.89
N ASN A 75 -5.15 7.31 11.41
CA ASN A 75 -3.92 6.91 12.10
C ASN A 75 -3.85 5.39 12.39
N ARG A 76 -4.39 4.55 11.50
CA ARG A 76 -4.30 3.08 11.58
C ARG A 76 -3.29 2.54 10.57
N TRP A 77 -2.11 3.15 10.54
CA TRP A 77 -0.93 2.91 9.69
C TRP A 77 -0.73 1.43 9.31
N GLN A 78 -0.58 0.56 10.31
CA GLN A 78 -0.36 -0.88 10.11
C GLN A 78 -1.50 -1.57 9.35
N GLN A 79 -2.74 -1.14 9.58
CA GLN A 79 -3.91 -1.69 8.90
C GLN A 79 -4.04 -1.10 7.50
N ALA A 80 -3.76 0.21 7.35
CA ALA A 80 -3.72 0.89 6.06
C ALA A 80 -2.72 0.22 5.13
N HIS A 81 -1.49 -0.02 5.59
CA HIS A 81 -0.46 -0.74 4.84
C HIS A 81 -0.89 -2.15 4.42
N ARG A 82 -1.43 -2.96 5.35
CA ARG A 82 -1.95 -4.30 4.98
C ARG A 82 -3.06 -4.26 3.94
N VAL A 83 -3.92 -3.25 3.98
CA VAL A 83 -5.00 -3.09 2.99
C VAL A 83 -4.44 -2.60 1.65
N ALA A 84 -3.44 -1.72 1.65
CA ALA A 84 -2.73 -1.28 0.45
C ALA A 84 -2.04 -2.46 -0.26
N LEU A 85 -1.37 -3.35 0.47
CA LEU A 85 -0.79 -4.57 -0.11
C LEU A 85 -1.85 -5.47 -0.77
N LYS A 86 -3.02 -5.64 -0.14
CA LYS A 86 -4.13 -6.40 -0.76
C LYS A 86 -4.65 -5.74 -2.04
N SER A 87 -4.68 -4.40 -2.06
CA SER A 87 -5.00 -3.64 -3.26
C SER A 87 -4.00 -3.94 -4.37
N GLN A 88 -2.71 -3.93 -4.04
CA GLN A 88 -1.63 -4.26 -4.97
C GLN A 88 -1.74 -5.70 -5.49
N GLU A 89 -2.09 -6.67 -4.64
CA GLU A 89 -2.34 -8.05 -5.07
C GLU A 89 -3.50 -8.17 -6.06
N ALA A 90 -4.61 -7.44 -5.84
CA ALA A 90 -5.73 -7.39 -6.78
C ALA A 90 -5.28 -6.78 -8.12
N MET A 91 -4.49 -5.70 -8.06
CA MET A 91 -3.91 -5.09 -9.26
C MET A 91 -2.96 -6.05 -10.01
N ASN A 92 -2.14 -6.82 -9.28
CA ASN A 92 -1.28 -7.87 -9.85
C ASN A 92 -2.09 -8.94 -10.58
N ARG A 93 -3.24 -9.35 -10.04
CA ARG A 93 -4.16 -10.27 -10.70
C ARG A 93 -4.75 -9.66 -11.97
N ALA A 94 -5.21 -8.41 -11.92
CA ALA A 94 -5.73 -7.70 -13.09
C ALA A 94 -4.70 -7.64 -14.23
N GLN A 95 -3.45 -7.27 -13.90
CA GLN A 95 -2.37 -7.18 -14.88
C GLN A 95 -1.99 -8.55 -15.47
N ARG A 96 -1.96 -9.61 -14.67
CA ARG A 96 -1.74 -10.97 -15.18
C ARG A 96 -2.81 -11.39 -16.19
N LEU A 97 -4.08 -11.14 -15.88
CA LEU A 97 -5.19 -11.44 -16.81
C LEU A 97 -5.04 -10.70 -18.15
N TYR A 98 -4.64 -9.43 -18.10
CA TYR A 98 -4.36 -8.63 -19.29
C TYR A 98 -3.20 -9.20 -20.12
N ILE A 99 -2.07 -9.54 -19.47
CA ILE A 99 -0.92 -10.12 -20.17
C ILE A 99 -1.29 -11.47 -20.80
N SER A 100 -2.03 -12.32 -20.08
CA SER A 100 -2.47 -13.62 -20.57
C SER A 100 -3.42 -13.52 -21.78
N SER A 101 -4.29 -12.50 -21.84
CA SER A 101 -5.16 -12.31 -23.00
C SER A 101 -4.37 -11.93 -24.24
N LEU A 102 -3.37 -11.05 -24.10
CA LEU A 102 -2.50 -10.66 -25.21
C LEU A 102 -1.72 -11.84 -25.80
N GLN A 103 -1.26 -12.77 -24.94
CA GLN A 103 -0.56 -13.97 -25.38
C GLN A 103 -1.46 -14.98 -26.12
N THR A 104 -2.75 -14.97 -25.79
CA THR A 104 -3.74 -15.85 -26.43
C THR A 104 -4.15 -15.29 -27.80
N ASP A 105 -4.27 -13.96 -27.92
CA ASP A 105 -4.59 -13.28 -29.17
C ASP A 105 -3.46 -13.35 -30.23
N HIS A 106 -2.23 -13.73 -29.83
CA HIS A 106 -1.06 -13.85 -30.72
C HIS A 106 -0.76 -15.31 -31.16
N ARG A 107 -1.61 -16.28 -30.80
CA ARG A 107 -1.51 -17.67 -31.26
C ARG A 107 -2.60 -17.98 -32.28
#